data_AF-A0A968WVZ2-F1
#
_entry.id   AF-A0A968WVZ2-F1
#
_cell.length_a   1.000
_cell.length_b   1.000
_cell.length_c   1.000
_cell.angle_alpha   90.00
_cell.angle_beta   90.00
_cell.angle_gamma   90.00
#
_symmetry.space_group_name_H-M   'P 1'
#
loop_
_entity.id
_entity.type
_entity.pdbx_description
1 polymer ?
#
loop_
_entity_poly.entity_id
_entity_poly.type
_entity_poly.pdbx_seq_one_letter_code
_entity_poly.pdbx_strand_id
1 'polypeptide(L)'
;MNSQNPYSPPQHNDEFLLPSNIPFGNLEDKAFNKLYYRSCNVSGLAALISLGLLIIGGGLLLSNNILSSSKYIFIALLVINSITLIGLVKRTRWGRVMGVLVCILSLMNIPLGTLIGIVGLFALLGAPNLFGPDRVLHKDLKAEFKRRKQLKKLK
;
A
#
# COMPACT_ATOMS: atom_id res chain seq x y z
N MET A 1 9.34 -45.01 -14.92
CA MET A 1 8.86 -44.77 -13.53
C MET A 1 9.51 -43.48 -13.05
N ASN A 2 8.75 -42.38 -12.91
CA ASN A 2 9.29 -41.13 -12.36
C ASN A 2 9.37 -41.27 -10.83
N SER A 3 10.57 -41.58 -10.31
CA SER A 3 10.83 -41.55 -8.87
C SER A 3 10.84 -40.09 -8.41
N GLN A 4 9.81 -39.70 -7.68
CA GLN A 4 9.66 -38.35 -7.13
C GLN A 4 10.79 -38.10 -6.11
N ASN A 5 11.55 -37.02 -6.30
CA ASN A 5 12.72 -36.72 -5.47
C ASN A 5 12.32 -36.47 -4.00
N PRO A 6 12.79 -37.28 -3.03
CA PRO A 6 12.41 -37.16 -1.61
C PRO A 6 12.94 -35.88 -0.95
N TYR A 7 13.89 -35.18 -1.58
CA TYR A 7 14.44 -33.91 -1.08
C TYR A 7 13.85 -32.68 -1.77
N SER A 8 12.71 -32.82 -2.46
CA SER A 8 12.01 -31.67 -2.99
C SER A 8 11.63 -30.74 -1.83
N PRO A 9 12.05 -29.46 -1.83
CA PRO A 9 11.62 -28.53 -0.79
C PRO A 9 10.09 -28.45 -0.81
N PRO A 10 9.44 -28.27 0.36
CA PRO A 10 7.99 -28.13 0.41
C PRO A 10 7.59 -27.00 -0.55
N GLN A 11 6.76 -27.33 -1.54
CA GLN A 11 6.23 -26.33 -2.46
C GLN A 11 5.33 -25.39 -1.66
N HIS A 12 5.89 -24.24 -1.27
CA HIS A 12 5.13 -23.18 -0.64
C HIS A 12 4.26 -22.56 -1.74
N ASN A 13 3.00 -22.98 -1.83
CA ASN A 13 2.01 -22.35 -2.70
C ASN A 13 1.67 -20.95 -2.14
N ASP A 14 2.59 -20.00 -2.27
CA ASP A 14 2.47 -18.65 -1.69
C ASP A 14 1.69 -17.65 -2.55
N GLU A 15 1.23 -18.06 -3.72
CA GLU A 15 0.33 -17.26 -4.54
C GLU A 15 -1.12 -17.60 -4.22
N PHE A 16 -1.60 -17.17 -3.05
CA PHE A 16 -3.04 -16.92 -2.85
C PHE A 16 -3.43 -15.70 -3.71
N LEU A 17 -3.43 -15.87 -5.03
CA LEU A 17 -4.14 -15.00 -5.95
C LEU A 17 -5.62 -15.27 -5.72
N LEU A 18 -6.26 -14.45 -4.89
CA LEU A 18 -7.70 -14.53 -4.71
C LEU A 18 -8.37 -14.02 -5.99
N PRO A 19 -9.17 -14.84 -6.71
CA PRO A 19 -10.00 -14.33 -7.79
C PRO A 19 -10.83 -13.14 -7.32
N SER A 20 -10.89 -12.08 -8.13
CA SER A 20 -11.65 -10.83 -7.86
C SER A 20 -13.11 -11.04 -7.53
N ASN A 21 -13.68 -12.18 -7.92
CA ASN A 21 -15.07 -12.55 -7.72
C ASN A 21 -15.32 -13.54 -6.57
N ILE A 22 -14.34 -13.86 -5.71
CA ILE A 22 -14.62 -14.73 -4.57
C ILE A 22 -15.55 -13.97 -3.61
N PRO A 23 -16.79 -14.46 -3.35
CA PRO A 23 -17.61 -13.91 -2.30
C PRO A 23 -16.84 -14.03 -0.99
N PHE A 24 -16.61 -12.91 -0.30
CA PHE A 24 -15.82 -12.88 0.93
C PHE A 24 -16.30 -13.89 1.98
N GLY A 25 -17.54 -14.39 1.89
CA GLY A 25 -18.08 -15.44 2.75
C GLY A 25 -17.26 -16.73 2.83
N ASN A 26 -16.46 -17.07 1.80
CA ASN A 26 -15.68 -18.31 1.78
C ASN A 26 -14.26 -18.15 2.32
N LEU A 27 -13.83 -16.93 2.65
CA LEU A 27 -12.49 -16.68 3.19
C LEU A 27 -12.41 -16.99 4.68
N GLU A 28 -11.40 -17.78 5.06
CA GLU A 28 -11.02 -18.00 6.45
C GLU A 28 -10.85 -16.65 7.18
N ASP A 29 -11.37 -16.56 8.41
CA ASP A 29 -11.34 -15.35 9.24
C ASP A 29 -9.95 -14.73 9.36
N LYS A 30 -8.90 -15.56 9.49
CA LYS A 30 -7.51 -15.10 9.59
C LYS A 30 -7.03 -14.44 8.31
N ALA A 31 -7.29 -15.06 7.16
CA ALA A 31 -6.91 -14.53 5.85
C ALA A 31 -7.64 -13.21 5.54
N PHE A 32 -8.94 -13.15 5.86
CA PHE A 32 -9.75 -11.95 5.70
C PHE A 32 -9.23 -10.78 6.56
N ASN A 33 -8.97 -11.01 7.84
CA ASN A 33 -8.44 -9.98 8.75
C ASN A 33 -7.07 -9.47 8.26
N LYS A 34 -6.17 -10.37 7.84
CA LYS A 34 -4.87 -10.01 7.26
C LYS A 34 -5.01 -9.08 6.05
N LEU A 35 -5.95 -9.38 5.15
CA LEU A 35 -6.20 -8.57 3.96
C LEU A 35 -6.84 -7.20 4.30
N TYR A 36 -7.74 -7.16 5.27
CA TYR A 36 -8.31 -5.92 5.80
C TYR A 36 -7.23 -4.99 6.40
N TYR A 37 -6.36 -5.51 7.27
CA TYR A 37 -5.29 -4.71 7.87
C TYR A 37 -4.27 -4.23 6.84
N ARG A 38 -3.91 -5.07 5.86
CA ARG A 38 -3.08 -4.64 4.72
C ARG A 38 -3.72 -3.48 3.95
N SER A 39 -5.04 -3.53 3.75
CA SER A 39 -5.77 -2.43 3.12
C SER A 39 -5.75 -1.15 3.96
N CYS A 40 -5.84 -1.26 5.28
CA CYS A 40 -5.70 -0.10 6.17
C CYS A 40 -4.29 0.49 6.09
N ASN A 41 -3.25 -0.33 6.05
CA ASN A 41 -1.86 0.12 5.96
C ASN A 41 -1.60 0.88 4.66
N VAL A 42 -2.12 0.41 3.53
CA VAL A 42 -2.00 1.12 2.24
C VAL A 42 -2.73 2.48 2.29
N SER A 43 -3.93 2.54 2.88
CA SER A 43 -4.63 3.81 3.07
C SER A 43 -3.90 4.76 4.02
N GLY A 44 -3.30 4.23 5.09
CA GLY A 44 -2.47 5.00 6.01
C GLY A 44 -1.23 5.58 5.32
N LEU A 45 -0.58 4.79 4.45
CA LEU A 45 0.53 5.28 3.64
C LEU A 45 0.10 6.40 2.68
N ALA A 46 -1.05 6.25 2.02
CA ALA A 46 -1.60 7.32 1.18
C ALA A 46 -1.86 8.61 1.98
N ALA A 47 -2.39 8.48 3.20
CA ALA A 47 -2.60 9.62 4.10
C ALA A 47 -1.26 10.29 4.48
N LEU A 48 -0.22 9.51 4.83
CA LEU A 48 1.11 10.04 5.13
C LEU A 48 1.74 10.78 3.95
N ILE A 49 1.64 10.23 2.73
CA ILE A 49 2.12 10.90 1.51
C ILE A 49 1.35 12.21 1.28
N SER A 50 0.03 12.20 1.46
CA SER A 50 -0.78 13.41 1.33
C SER A 50 -0.41 14.49 2.35
N LEU A 51 -0.10 14.10 3.60
CA LEU A 51 0.40 15.01 4.62
C LEU A 51 1.78 15.57 4.25
N GLY A 52 2.68 14.73 3.73
CA GLY A 52 3.98 15.17 3.23
C GLY A 52 3.87 16.19 2.10
N LEU A 53 2.93 15.98 1.16
CA LEU A 53 2.63 16.94 0.10
C LEU A 53 2.14 18.29 0.65
N LEU A 54 1.26 18.28 1.65
CA LEU A 54 0.78 19.50 2.29
C LEU A 54 1.91 20.26 2.99
N ILE A 55 2.82 19.57 3.68
CA ILE A 55 3.97 20.18 4.35
C ILE A 55 4.93 20.79 3.33
N ILE A 56 5.28 20.05 2.27
CA ILE A 56 6.19 20.53 1.21
C ILE A 56 5.56 21.71 0.44
N GLY A 57 4.30 21.56 0.03
CA GLY A 57 3.56 22.58 -0.70
C GLY A 57 3.35 23.85 0.14
N GLY A 58 2.93 23.70 1.39
CA GLY A 58 2.79 24.81 2.33
C GLY A 58 4.11 25.50 2.63
N GLY A 59 5.18 24.74 2.85
CA GLY A 59 6.53 25.27 3.07
C GLY A 59 7.06 26.05 1.86
N LEU A 60 6.79 25.57 0.64
CA LEU A 60 7.13 26.29 -0.60
C LEU A 60 6.37 27.62 -0.72
N LEU A 61 5.09 27.65 -0.38
CA LEU A 61 4.26 28.87 -0.45
C LEU A 61 4.68 29.92 0.56
N LEU A 62 5.07 29.50 1.77
CA LEU A 62 5.48 30.41 2.84
C LEU A 62 6.93 30.88 2.71
N SER A 63 7.75 30.21 1.91
CA SER A 63 9.16 30.52 1.81
C SER A 63 9.50 31.48 0.67
N ASN A 64 9.71 32.73 1.04
CA ASN A 64 10.17 33.76 0.11
C ASN A 64 11.67 33.64 -0.24
N ASN A 65 12.45 32.91 0.57
CA ASN A 65 13.93 32.92 0.55
C ASN A 65 14.58 31.62 0.07
N ILE A 66 13.83 30.61 -0.37
CA ILE A 66 14.43 29.42 -1.00
C ILE A 66 15.17 29.86 -2.27
N LEU A 67 16.47 29.55 -2.38
CA LEU A 67 17.27 29.81 -3.58
C LEU A 67 16.55 29.24 -4.82
N SER A 68 16.52 30.00 -5.91
CA SER A 68 15.77 29.63 -7.12
C SER A 68 16.03 28.19 -7.59
N SER A 69 17.25 27.68 -7.46
CA SER A 69 17.61 26.33 -7.92
C SER A 69 16.99 25.19 -7.09
N SER A 70 16.83 25.33 -5.78
CA SER A 70 16.26 24.26 -4.94
C SER A 70 14.74 24.18 -5.03
N LYS A 71 14.05 25.26 -5.46
CA LYS A 71 12.60 25.25 -5.73
C LYS A 71 12.22 24.16 -6.74
N TYR A 72 13.01 24.00 -7.81
CA TYR A 72 12.73 23.01 -8.85
C TYR A 72 12.80 21.57 -8.32
N ILE A 73 13.71 21.29 -7.38
CA ILE A 73 13.83 19.98 -6.75
C ILE A 73 12.57 19.69 -5.93
N PHE A 74 12.12 20.64 -5.11
CA PHE A 74 10.90 20.46 -4.31
C PHE A 74 9.64 20.34 -5.18
N ILE A 75 9.55 21.10 -6.28
CA ILE A 75 8.45 20.99 -7.25
C ILE A 75 8.45 19.60 -7.90
N ALA A 76 9.62 19.11 -8.34
CA ALA A 76 9.74 17.77 -8.92
C ALA A 76 9.33 16.68 -7.93
N LEU A 77 9.76 16.79 -6.67
CA LEU A 77 9.33 15.89 -5.59
C LEU A 77 7.82 15.95 -5.35
N LEU A 78 7.22 17.14 -5.38
CA LEU A 78 5.78 17.33 -5.21
C LEU A 78 4.99 16.67 -6.34
N VAL A 79 5.44 16.81 -7.59
CA VAL A 79 4.83 16.16 -8.76
C VAL A 79 4.92 14.63 -8.65
N ILE A 80 6.10 14.08 -8.35
CA ILE A 80 6.31 12.63 -8.23
C ILE A 80 5.45 12.04 -7.10
N ASN A 81 5.40 12.69 -5.95
CA ASN A 81 4.58 12.25 -4.82
C ASN A 81 3.09 12.35 -5.13
N SER A 82 2.66 13.38 -5.87
CA SER A 82 1.26 13.56 -6.29
C SER A 82 0.82 12.45 -7.25
N ILE A 83 1.64 12.13 -8.25
CA ILE A 83 1.40 11.02 -9.19
C ILE A 83 1.30 9.69 -8.43
N THR A 84 2.22 9.47 -7.48
CA THR A 84 2.25 8.28 -6.65
C THR A 84 1.00 8.18 -5.79
N LEU A 85 0.56 9.28 -5.17
CA LEU A 85 -0.66 9.34 -4.37
C LEU A 85 -1.89 8.98 -5.22
N ILE A 86 -2.02 9.55 -6.43
CA ILE A 86 -3.11 9.23 -7.35
C ILE A 86 -3.09 7.73 -7.69
N GLY A 87 -1.91 7.18 -7.98
CA GLY A 87 -1.72 5.76 -8.26
C GLY A 87 -2.13 4.86 -7.08
N LEU A 88 -1.80 5.26 -5.85
CA LEU A 88 -2.12 4.54 -4.61
C LEU A 88 -3.61 4.59 -4.27
N VAL A 89 -4.23 5.77 -4.39
CA VAL A 89 -5.66 5.97 -4.14
C VAL A 89 -6.50 5.19 -5.15
N LYS A 90 -6.11 5.24 -6.43
CA LYS A 90 -6.75 4.42 -7.48
C LYS A 90 -6.37 2.94 -7.42
N ARG A 91 -5.43 2.55 -6.55
CA ARG A 91 -4.93 1.17 -6.39
C ARG A 91 -4.54 0.52 -7.71
N THR A 92 -3.83 1.26 -8.55
CA THR A 92 -3.34 0.77 -9.85
C THR A 92 -2.07 -0.08 -9.68
N ARG A 93 -1.81 -1.03 -10.60
CA ARG A 93 -0.57 -1.84 -10.57
C ARG A 93 0.68 -0.95 -10.61
N TRP A 94 0.68 0.06 -11.49
CA TRP A 94 1.79 1.01 -11.59
C TRP A 94 1.91 1.91 -10.37
N GLY A 95 0.78 2.30 -9.74
CA GLY A 95 0.79 3.04 -8.48
C GLY A 95 1.53 2.32 -7.36
N ARG A 96 1.47 0.98 -7.31
CA ARG A 96 2.25 0.16 -6.37
C ARG A 96 3.75 0.31 -6.62
N VAL A 97 4.17 0.22 -7.89
CA VAL A 97 5.59 0.35 -8.29
C VAL A 97 6.12 1.74 -7.94
N MET A 98 5.38 2.79 -8.29
CA MET A 98 5.74 4.17 -7.94
C MET A 98 5.80 4.37 -6.42
N GLY A 99 4.86 3.78 -5.67
CA GLY A 99 4.87 3.80 -4.21
C GLY A 99 6.13 3.17 -3.62
N VAL A 100 6.56 2.03 -4.15
CA VAL A 100 7.81 1.36 -3.73
C VAL A 100 9.02 2.24 -4.02
N LEU A 101 9.09 2.85 -5.21
CA LEU A 101 10.18 3.78 -5.57
C LEU A 101 10.22 5.00 -4.63
N VAL A 102 9.08 5.62 -4.34
CA VAL A 102 8.98 6.74 -3.41
C VAL A 102 9.38 6.33 -1.99
N CYS A 103 9.00 5.13 -1.54
CA CYS A 103 9.46 4.60 -0.26
C CYS A 103 10.98 4.47 -0.24
N ILE A 104 11.61 3.88 -1.27
CA ILE A 104 13.08 3.76 -1.37
C ILE A 104 13.76 5.14 -1.35
N LEU A 105 13.23 6.12 -2.10
CA LEU A 105 13.76 7.49 -2.06
C LEU A 105 13.61 8.13 -0.68
N SER A 106 12.51 7.84 0.02
CA SER A 106 12.26 8.34 1.38
C SER A 106 13.21 7.71 2.41
N LEU A 107 13.73 6.50 2.19
CA LEU A 107 14.74 5.90 3.08
C LEU A 107 16.01 6.75 3.19
N MET A 108 16.35 7.51 2.14
CA MET A 108 17.53 8.39 2.13
C MET A 108 17.37 9.61 3.06
N ASN A 109 16.15 9.92 3.51
CA ASN A 109 15.87 11.09 4.33
C ASN A 109 15.69 10.71 5.81
N ILE A 110 16.79 10.74 6.58
CA ILE A 110 16.84 10.32 7.99
C ILE A 110 16.44 11.48 8.92
N PRO A 111 15.68 11.25 10.01
CA PRO A 111 15.16 9.96 10.49
C PRO A 111 13.70 9.67 10.08
N LEU A 112 12.91 10.70 9.78
CA LEU A 112 11.47 10.56 9.53
C LEU A 112 11.16 9.81 8.22
N GLY A 113 11.91 10.07 7.16
CA GLY A 113 11.73 9.41 5.87
C GLY A 113 12.06 7.92 5.92
N THR A 114 13.04 7.52 6.73
CA THR A 114 13.38 6.11 6.93
C THR A 114 12.25 5.33 7.60
N LEU A 115 11.63 5.89 8.64
CA LEU A 115 10.50 5.24 9.32
C LEU A 115 9.32 5.07 8.36
N ILE A 116 8.95 6.14 7.65
CA ILE A 116 7.85 6.12 6.66
C ILE A 116 8.17 5.14 5.54
N GLY A 117 9.42 5.15 5.07
CA GLY A 117 9.90 4.30 4.00
C GLY A 117 9.81 2.82 4.33
N ILE A 118 10.30 2.39 5.50
CA ILE A 118 10.25 0.99 5.93
C ILE A 118 8.80 0.51 6.11
N VAL A 119 7.97 1.29 6.81
CA VAL A 119 6.56 0.95 7.03
C VAL A 119 5.80 0.90 5.70
N GLY A 120 6.06 1.84 4.79
CA GLY A 120 5.47 1.89 3.47
C GLY A 120 5.87 0.70 2.59
N LEU A 121 7.14 0.31 2.62
CA LEU A 121 7.64 -0.84 1.89
C LEU A 121 6.95 -2.13 2.34
N PHE A 122 6.84 -2.33 3.65
CA PHE A 122 6.15 -3.49 4.22
C PHE A 122 4.65 -3.51 3.87
N ALA A 123 4.00 -2.34 3.87
CA ALA A 123 2.60 -2.20 3.47
C ALA A 123 2.36 -2.55 2.00
N LEU A 124 3.26 -2.13 1.09
CA LEU A 124 3.11 -2.33 -0.35
C LEU A 124 3.52 -3.73 -0.81
N LEU A 125 4.63 -4.27 -0.29
CA LEU A 125 5.10 -5.62 -0.63
C LEU A 125 4.15 -6.70 -0.12
N GLY A 126 3.53 -6.49 1.03
CA GLY A 126 2.58 -7.43 1.60
C GLY A 126 1.24 -7.49 0.88
N ALA A 127 0.93 -6.58 -0.05
CA ALA A 127 -0.45 -6.42 -0.52
C ALA A 127 -0.62 -6.44 -2.05
N PRO A 128 -0.04 -7.40 -2.80
CA PRO A 128 -0.14 -7.40 -4.26
C PRO A 128 -1.59 -7.48 -4.74
N ASN A 129 -2.43 -8.25 -4.06
CA ASN A 129 -3.85 -8.47 -4.39
C ASN A 129 -4.74 -7.23 -4.20
N LEU A 130 -4.24 -6.17 -3.55
CA LEU A 130 -4.98 -4.92 -3.40
C LEU A 130 -4.84 -4.00 -4.62
N PHE A 131 -3.95 -4.30 -5.56
CA PHE A 131 -3.65 -3.45 -6.71
C PHE A 131 -3.98 -4.15 -8.03
N GLY A 132 -4.63 -3.43 -8.94
CA GLY A 132 -4.90 -3.88 -10.31
C GLY A 132 -6.37 -3.83 -10.74
N PRO A 133 -6.70 -4.48 -11.88
CA PRO A 133 -8.07 -4.53 -12.40
C PRO A 133 -8.99 -5.32 -11.45
N ASP A 134 -8.49 -6.44 -10.95
CA ASP A 134 -9.15 -7.37 -10.03
C ASP A 134 -9.04 -6.98 -8.56
N ARG A 135 -8.87 -5.68 -8.28
CA ARG A 135 -8.57 -5.20 -6.94
C ARG A 135 -9.75 -5.34 -6.00
N VAL A 136 -9.45 -5.68 -4.76
CA VAL A 136 -10.41 -5.59 -3.67
C VAL A 136 -10.49 -4.16 -3.14
N LEU A 137 -11.68 -3.54 -3.22
CA LEU A 137 -11.90 -2.21 -2.67
C LEU A 137 -11.97 -2.24 -1.14
N HIS A 138 -11.41 -1.19 -0.51
CA HIS A 138 -11.46 -1.05 0.93
C HIS A 138 -12.89 -0.91 1.47
N LYS A 139 -13.79 -0.28 0.68
CA LYS A 139 -15.20 -0.13 1.04
C LYS A 139 -15.87 -1.49 1.27
N ASP A 140 -15.60 -2.44 0.39
CA ASP A 140 -16.20 -3.78 0.42
C ASP A 140 -15.62 -4.58 1.60
N LEU A 141 -14.31 -4.50 1.82
CA LEU A 141 -13.65 -5.08 2.99
C LEU A 141 -14.20 -4.54 4.30
N LYS A 142 -14.44 -3.23 4.38
CA LYS A 142 -14.98 -2.59 5.58
C LYS A 142 -16.44 -2.99 5.84
N ALA A 143 -17.24 -3.10 4.79
CA ALA A 143 -18.62 -3.57 4.89
C ALA A 143 -18.69 -5.02 5.40
N GLU A 144 -17.87 -5.90 4.80
CA GLU A 144 -17.79 -7.30 5.21
C GLU A 144 -17.23 -7.48 6.63
N PHE A 145 -16.21 -6.69 7.00
CA PHE A 145 -15.66 -6.71 8.36
C PHE A 145 -16.73 -6.31 9.40
N LYS A 146 -17.54 -5.29 9.10
CA LYS A 146 -18.66 -4.87 9.95
C LYS A 146 -19.73 -5.98 10.05
N ARG A 147 -20.06 -6.64 8.94
CA ARG A 147 -21.01 -7.78 8.89
C ARG A 147 -20.52 -8.94 9.78
N ARG A 148 -19.28 -9.38 9.62
CA ARG A 148 -18.68 -10.46 10.45
C ARG A 148 -18.66 -10.10 11.94
N LYS A 149 -18.35 -8.84 12.27
CA LYS A 149 -18.35 -8.36 13.66
C LYS A 149 -19.77 -8.38 14.27
N GLN A 150 -20.81 -8.11 13.49
CA GLN A 150 -22.21 -8.20 13.95
C GLN A 150 -22.62 -9.66 14.19
N LEU A 151 -22.30 -10.58 13.28
CA LEU A 151 -22.61 -12.02 13.43
C LEU A 151 -21.95 -12.64 14.68
N LYS A 152 -20.71 -12.22 15.00
CA LYS A 152 -20.01 -12.67 16.22
C LYS A 152 -20.64 -12.19 17.52
N LYS A 153 -21.47 -11.14 17.50
CA LYS A 153 -22.20 -10.65 18.69
C LYS A 153 -23.52 -11.38 18.93
N LEU A 154 -24.04 -12.09 17.92
CA LEU A 154 -25.30 -12.82 17.97
C LEU A 154 -25.13 -14.29 18.36
N LYS A 155 -23.89 -14.79 18.34
CA LYS A 155 -23.50 -16.11 18.84
C LYS A 155 -23.01 -15.97 20.27
#